data_AF-A0A2P5AHG7-F1
#
_entry.id   AF-A0A2P5AHG7-F1
#
_cell.length_a   1.000
_cell.length_b   1.000
_cell.length_c   1.000
_cell.angle_alpha   90.00
_cell.angle_beta   90.00
_cell.angle_gamma   90.00
#
_symmetry.space_group_name_H-M   'P 1'
#
loop_
_entity.id
_entity.type
_entity.pdbx_description
1 polymer ?
#
loop_
_entity_poly.entity_id
_entity_poly.type
_entity_poly.pdbx_seq_one_letter_code
_entity_poly.pdbx_strand_id
1 'polypeptide(L)'
;MGRYCDLPEEVLEVIMSWLPPDSLKRFKRVCKSWHVLINLLIENPGFVAKHLGNMKKKKLSSPFIHLRNVLTTDYTEMLQAHHFLTLAHDGIDDDYEDDFDNNDYIPCVTDNLRFLVCDLHNMFMKLVVHCNGIICLSAFDKNDFFLLLNPAIKEFKIVPNACPHDGHEARAVGFGCDSRGNDYKVVNVKSMDDGPYKAEVFTLSSNSWKEIELNEEILHFPIAEYQVVYCSGVCYWYFWVWTCTIVSFDFGDEVFRRIPLPENVPRVEKEWNLLAEWTKIAVWNESLVLFFYTELRPIVIDMWVRDASSVGVRGACSWTKHLTIGPLGNIKYPLAFWDPDELIMETEDGEIVFYNLQSQELNDHTVCLEPFNSNRLVTYTKSLVSVLKREER
;
A
#
# COMPACT_ATOMS: atom_id res chain seq x y z
N MET A 1 3.47 -3.71 -47.73
CA MET A 1 2.98 -3.80 -46.33
C MET A 1 4.20 -4.05 -45.46
N GLY A 2 4.70 -3.03 -44.77
CA GLY A 2 5.76 -3.22 -43.77
C GLY A 2 5.21 -4.09 -42.65
N ARG A 3 5.95 -5.12 -42.26
CA ARG A 3 5.58 -5.89 -41.08
C ARG A 3 5.92 -5.01 -39.88
N TYR A 4 5.18 -5.11 -38.78
CA TYR A 4 5.50 -4.39 -37.54
C TYR A 4 6.95 -4.68 -37.04
N CYS A 5 7.59 -5.71 -37.58
CA CYS A 5 9.01 -6.05 -37.42
C CYS A 5 10.02 -5.06 -38.08
N ASP A 6 9.57 -4.01 -38.79
CA ASP A 6 10.43 -3.06 -39.50
C ASP A 6 10.68 -1.75 -38.72
N LEU A 7 10.13 -1.59 -37.51
CA LEU A 7 10.37 -0.41 -36.67
C LEU A 7 11.76 -0.48 -36.00
N PRO A 8 12.49 0.65 -35.89
CA PRO A 8 13.72 0.71 -35.12
C PRO A 8 13.51 0.28 -33.66
N GLU A 9 14.50 -0.39 -33.07
CA GLU A 9 14.46 -0.90 -31.69
C GLU A 9 14.16 0.21 -30.67
N GLU A 10 14.70 1.41 -30.89
CA GLU A 10 14.47 2.60 -30.07
C GLU A 10 12.98 3.01 -30.03
N VAL A 11 12.29 2.89 -31.18
CA VAL A 11 10.86 3.22 -31.29
C VAL A 11 10.03 2.16 -30.58
N LEU A 12 10.40 0.88 -30.73
CA LEU A 12 9.76 -0.22 -30.01
C LEU A 12 9.94 -0.07 -28.51
N GLU A 13 11.13 0.28 -28.02
CA GLU A 13 11.38 0.54 -26.61
C GLU A 13 10.46 1.64 -26.08
N VAL A 14 10.32 2.76 -26.81
CA VAL A 14 9.40 3.84 -26.42
C VAL A 14 7.97 3.30 -26.35
N ILE A 15 7.45 2.65 -27.40
CA ILE A 15 6.09 2.12 -27.43
C ILE A 15 5.86 1.17 -26.24
N MET A 16 6.75 0.20 -26.03
CA MET A 16 6.65 -0.79 -24.96
C MET A 16 6.70 -0.16 -23.57
N SER A 17 7.47 0.91 -23.39
CA SER A 17 7.55 1.63 -22.11
C SER A 17 6.23 2.31 -21.72
N TRP A 18 5.30 2.48 -22.66
CA TRP A 18 3.95 3.01 -22.41
C TRP A 18 2.88 1.92 -22.28
N LEU A 19 3.19 0.64 -22.47
CA LEU A 19 2.18 -0.42 -22.39
C LEU A 19 2.02 -0.95 -20.95
N PRO A 20 0.80 -1.30 -20.50
CA PRO A 20 0.62 -2.01 -19.24
C PRO A 20 1.43 -3.32 -19.17
N PRO A 21 1.88 -3.75 -17.98
CA PRO A 21 2.59 -5.03 -17.82
C PRO A 21 1.87 -6.24 -18.41
N ASP A 22 0.53 -6.28 -18.33
CA ASP A 22 -0.26 -7.39 -18.85
C ASP A 22 -0.27 -7.42 -20.39
N SER A 23 -0.30 -6.27 -21.05
CA SER A 23 -0.12 -6.18 -22.49
C SER A 23 1.25 -6.70 -22.91
N LEU A 24 2.32 -6.35 -22.18
CA LEU A 24 3.67 -6.86 -22.46
C LEU A 24 3.74 -8.38 -22.28
N LYS A 25 3.12 -8.94 -21.23
CA LYS A 25 2.99 -10.39 -21.04
C LYS A 25 2.27 -11.06 -22.22
N ARG A 26 1.16 -10.48 -22.69
CA ARG A 26 0.43 -10.98 -23.87
C ARG A 26 1.29 -10.93 -25.12
N PHE A 27 2.03 -9.84 -25.32
CA PHE A 27 2.89 -9.64 -26.49
C PHE A 27 4.07 -10.61 -26.55
N LYS A 28 4.56 -11.10 -25.40
CA LYS A 28 5.55 -12.21 -25.37
C LYS A 28 5.05 -13.48 -26.07
N ARG A 29 3.74 -13.66 -26.23
CA ARG A 29 3.13 -14.86 -26.85
C ARG A 29 2.91 -14.73 -28.36
N VAL A 30 3.11 -13.54 -28.94
CA VAL A 30 2.83 -13.27 -30.36
C VAL A 30 3.82 -14.00 -31.27
N CYS A 31 5.13 -13.83 -31.04
CA CYS A 31 6.17 -14.58 -31.75
C CYS A 31 7.51 -14.59 -30.98
N LYS A 32 8.47 -15.41 -31.43
CA LYS A 32 9.79 -15.56 -30.79
C LYS A 32 10.56 -14.24 -30.70
N SER A 33 10.52 -13.40 -31.72
CA SER A 33 11.22 -12.11 -31.72
C SER A 33 10.69 -11.17 -30.63
N TRP A 34 9.37 -11.09 -30.46
CA TRP A 34 8.75 -10.28 -29.41
C TRP A 34 9.02 -10.85 -28.02
N HIS A 35 9.01 -12.17 -27.87
CA HIS A 35 9.40 -12.83 -26.63
C HIS A 35 10.81 -12.42 -26.18
N VAL A 36 11.79 -12.53 -27.09
CA VAL A 36 13.18 -12.17 -26.80
C VAL A 36 13.32 -10.67 -26.51
N LEU A 37 12.77 -9.80 -27.35
CA LEU A 37 12.84 -8.35 -27.17
C LEU A 37 12.26 -7.91 -25.83
N ILE A 38 11.05 -8.36 -25.49
CA ILE A 38 10.39 -7.95 -24.24
C ILE A 38 11.16 -8.47 -23.01
N ASN A 39 11.72 -9.68 -23.06
CA ASN A 39 12.57 -10.16 -21.96
C ASN A 39 13.82 -9.28 -21.80
N LEU A 40 14.51 -8.95 -22.89
CA LEU A 40 15.68 -8.05 -22.85
C LEU A 40 15.33 -6.66 -22.29
N LEU A 41 14.15 -6.12 -22.66
CA LEU A 41 13.66 -4.86 -22.11
C LEU A 41 13.37 -4.96 -20.61
N ILE A 42 12.71 -6.02 -20.14
CA ILE A 42 12.40 -6.22 -18.71
C ILE A 42 13.67 -6.46 -17.88
N GLU A 43 14.70 -7.06 -18.47
CA GLU A 43 16.02 -7.24 -17.85
C GLU A 43 16.80 -5.92 -17.74
N ASN A 44 16.50 -4.92 -18.58
CA ASN A 44 17.15 -3.61 -18.54
C ASN A 44 16.57 -2.71 -17.42
N PRO A 45 17.37 -2.32 -16.40
CA PRO A 45 16.88 -1.47 -15.31
C PRO A 45 16.41 -0.08 -15.79
N GLY A 46 17.06 0.49 -16.80
CA GLY A 46 16.68 1.79 -17.38
C GLY A 46 15.30 1.73 -18.03
N PHE A 47 14.98 0.65 -18.74
CA PHE A 47 13.65 0.43 -19.30
C PHE A 47 12.61 0.28 -18.19
N VAL A 48 12.88 -0.53 -17.16
CA VAL A 48 11.95 -0.74 -16.04
C VAL A 48 11.66 0.58 -15.30
N ALA A 49 12.67 1.40 -15.05
CA ALA A 49 12.49 2.71 -14.43
C ALA A 49 11.66 3.67 -15.31
N LYS A 50 11.95 3.71 -16.62
CA LYS A 50 11.18 4.50 -17.60
C LYS A 50 9.73 4.03 -17.69
N HIS A 51 9.50 2.73 -17.76
CA HIS A 51 8.18 2.10 -17.78
C HIS A 51 7.39 2.45 -16.51
N LEU A 52 7.99 2.30 -15.33
CA LEU A 52 7.38 2.66 -14.05
C LEU A 52 6.99 4.15 -14.02
N GLY A 53 7.88 5.04 -14.47
CA GLY A 53 7.60 6.47 -14.57
C GLY A 53 6.43 6.78 -15.49
N ASN A 54 6.29 6.06 -16.61
CA ASN A 54 5.14 6.20 -17.50
C ASN A 54 3.85 5.64 -16.87
N MET A 55 3.92 4.51 -16.15
CA MET A 55 2.75 3.94 -15.47
C MET A 55 2.21 4.88 -14.38
N LYS A 56 3.09 5.59 -13.65
CA LYS A 56 2.67 6.62 -12.69
C LYS A 56 2.02 7.84 -13.33
N LYS A 57 2.40 8.18 -14.57
CA LYS A 57 1.81 9.31 -15.32
C LYS A 57 0.47 8.98 -15.95
N LYS A 58 0.22 7.71 -16.26
CA LYS A 58 -1.06 7.30 -16.81
C LYS A 58 -2.11 7.42 -15.72
N LYS A 59 -3.11 8.27 -15.96
CA LYS A 59 -4.38 8.29 -15.22
C LYS A 59 -5.24 7.06 -15.56
N LEU A 60 -4.67 5.87 -15.47
CA LEU A 60 -5.47 4.65 -15.50
C LEU A 60 -5.94 4.39 -14.08
N SER A 61 -7.21 3.97 -13.94
CA SER A 61 -7.80 3.49 -12.69
C SER A 61 -6.81 2.54 -12.01
N SER A 62 -6.25 2.97 -10.88
CA SER A 62 -5.18 2.22 -10.22
C SER A 62 -5.80 1.04 -9.52
N PRO A 63 -5.52 -0.21 -9.91
CA PRO A 63 -6.15 -1.35 -9.27
C PRO A 63 -5.93 -1.33 -7.76
N PHE A 64 -6.89 -1.84 -6.99
CA PHE A 64 -6.80 -1.86 -5.54
C PHE A 64 -6.63 -3.28 -5.02
N ILE A 65 -6.02 -3.33 -3.86
CA ILE A 65 -5.76 -4.55 -3.12
C ILE A 65 -6.55 -4.45 -1.84
N HIS A 66 -7.44 -5.41 -1.66
CA HIS A 66 -8.16 -5.58 -0.41
C HIS A 66 -7.63 -6.81 0.30
N LEU A 67 -7.02 -6.60 1.47
CA LEU A 67 -6.66 -7.66 2.40
C LEU A 67 -7.80 -7.84 3.40
N ARG A 68 -8.32 -9.06 3.43
CA ARG A 68 -9.33 -9.51 4.39
C ARG A 68 -8.73 -10.57 5.31
N ASN A 69 -8.95 -10.38 6.62
CA ASN A 69 -8.65 -11.37 7.64
C ASN A 69 -9.97 -11.92 8.17
N VAL A 70 -10.20 -13.22 7.97
CA VAL A 70 -11.40 -13.92 8.44
C VAL A 70 -10.98 -14.90 9.54
N LEU A 71 -11.52 -14.71 10.74
CA LEU A 71 -11.35 -15.64 11.83
C LEU A 71 -12.53 -16.62 11.83
N THR A 72 -12.26 -17.89 11.62
CA THR A 72 -13.25 -18.98 11.67
C THR A 72 -12.91 -19.92 12.80
N THR A 73 -13.90 -20.36 13.57
CA THR A 73 -13.73 -21.47 14.51
C THR A 73 -14.06 -22.78 13.80
N ASP A 74 -13.15 -23.76 13.84
CA ASP A 74 -13.48 -25.09 13.32
C ASP A 74 -14.31 -25.92 14.31
N TYR A 75 -14.68 -27.14 13.92
CA TYR A 75 -15.44 -28.08 14.76
C TYR A 75 -14.71 -28.49 16.05
N THR A 76 -13.42 -28.16 16.19
CA THR A 76 -12.59 -28.41 17.38
C THR A 76 -12.43 -27.16 18.26
N GLU A 77 -13.18 -26.09 17.98
CA GLU A 77 -13.11 -24.79 18.66
C GLU A 77 -11.75 -24.07 18.51
N MET A 78 -10.91 -24.52 17.57
CA MET A 78 -9.67 -23.80 17.24
C MET A 78 -9.97 -22.61 16.33
N LEU A 79 -9.45 -21.44 16.69
CA LEU A 79 -9.46 -20.25 15.84
C LEU A 79 -8.51 -20.46 14.64
N GLN A 80 -9.07 -20.53 13.44
CA GLN A 80 -8.35 -20.50 12.17
C GLN A 80 -8.44 -19.09 11.57
N ALA A 81 -7.32 -18.61 11.03
CA ALA A 81 -7.28 -17.35 10.30
C ALA A 81 -7.17 -17.63 8.80
N HIS A 82 -8.13 -17.13 8.03
CA HIS A 82 -8.18 -17.18 6.57
C HIS A 82 -7.92 -15.79 5.99
N HIS A 83 -7.03 -15.71 5.01
CA HIS A 83 -6.61 -14.45 4.41
C HIS A 83 -6.99 -14.40 2.93
N PHE A 84 -7.76 -13.39 2.55
CA PHE A 84 -8.12 -13.16 1.16
C PHE A 84 -7.46 -11.89 0.68
N LEU A 85 -6.63 -12.03 -0.34
CA LEU A 85 -6.06 -10.91 -1.07
C LEU A 85 -6.83 -10.79 -2.38
N THR A 86 -7.67 -9.76 -2.47
CA THR A 86 -8.46 -9.49 -3.68
C THR A 86 -7.81 -8.35 -4.44
N LEU A 87 -7.39 -8.64 -5.67
CA LEU A 87 -7.00 -7.63 -6.65
C LEU A 87 -8.25 -7.27 -7.43
N ALA A 88 -8.63 -5.99 -7.41
CA ALA A 88 -9.72 -5.47 -8.21
C ALA A 88 -9.15 -4.49 -9.22
N HIS A 89 -9.60 -4.59 -10.47
CA HIS A 89 -9.22 -3.69 -11.56
C HIS A 89 -10.45 -3.35 -12.40
N ASP A 90 -10.37 -2.23 -13.11
CA ASP A 90 -11.37 -1.87 -14.12
C ASP A 90 -11.38 -2.95 -15.21
N GLY A 91 -12.58 -3.43 -15.57
CA GLY A 91 -12.84 -4.69 -16.28
C GLY A 91 -12.45 -4.72 -17.76
N ILE A 92 -11.39 -4.04 -18.18
CA ILE A 92 -10.89 -4.12 -19.56
C ILE A 92 -9.98 -5.35 -19.71
N ASP A 93 -10.52 -6.53 -19.44
CA ASP A 93 -9.98 -7.79 -19.96
C ASP A 93 -11.07 -8.42 -20.83
N ASP A 94 -10.89 -8.35 -22.15
CA ASP A 94 -11.79 -8.84 -23.21
C ASP A 94 -12.03 -10.38 -23.20
N ASP A 95 -11.64 -11.09 -22.13
CA ASP A 95 -11.53 -12.56 -22.12
C ASP A 95 -12.51 -13.27 -21.16
N TYR A 96 -13.50 -12.57 -20.58
CA TYR A 96 -14.57 -13.23 -19.81
C TYR A 96 -15.92 -13.05 -20.50
N GLU A 97 -16.47 -14.16 -21.04
CA GLU A 97 -17.90 -14.28 -21.34
C GLU A 97 -18.64 -14.25 -20.00
N ASP A 98 -19.13 -13.07 -19.61
CA ASP A 98 -19.94 -12.91 -18.40
C ASP A 98 -21.42 -13.21 -18.73
N ASP A 99 -21.91 -14.30 -18.16
CA ASP A 99 -23.31 -14.75 -18.19
C ASP A 99 -23.99 -14.37 -16.86
N PHE A 100 -23.73 -13.15 -16.37
CA PHE A 100 -24.35 -12.60 -15.16
C PHE A 100 -25.15 -11.33 -15.46
N ASP A 101 -26.40 -11.35 -14.98
CA ASP A 101 -27.42 -10.33 -15.12
C ASP A 101 -26.92 -8.90 -14.80
N ASN A 102 -27.43 -7.94 -15.58
CA ASN A 102 -27.37 -6.49 -15.36
C ASN A 102 -27.47 -6.12 -13.88
N ASN A 103 -26.34 -5.75 -13.28
CA ASN A 103 -26.25 -4.82 -12.17
C ASN A 103 -24.93 -4.06 -12.31
N ASP A 104 -24.93 -2.78 -11.93
CA ASP A 104 -23.85 -1.78 -12.08
C ASP A 104 -22.57 -2.06 -11.24
N TYR A 105 -22.18 -3.33 -11.10
CA TYR A 105 -20.97 -3.77 -10.43
C TYR A 105 -19.75 -3.61 -11.34
N ILE A 106 -18.67 -3.03 -10.80
CA ILE A 106 -17.36 -3.07 -11.46
C ILE A 106 -16.96 -4.55 -11.59
N PRO A 107 -16.66 -5.07 -12.79
CA PRO A 107 -16.20 -6.44 -12.97
C PRO A 107 -14.87 -6.64 -12.25
N CYS A 108 -14.93 -7.07 -10.99
CA CYS A 108 -13.75 -7.40 -10.21
C CYS A 108 -13.26 -8.77 -10.67
N VAL A 109 -12.41 -8.81 -11.69
CA VAL A 109 -11.67 -10.03 -12.02
C VAL A 109 -10.78 -10.35 -10.83
N THR A 110 -11.21 -11.33 -10.03
CA THR A 110 -10.42 -11.81 -8.90
C THR A 110 -9.24 -12.63 -9.43
N ASP A 111 -8.11 -11.97 -9.68
CA ASP A 111 -6.84 -12.67 -9.75
C ASP A 111 -6.55 -13.23 -8.36
N ASN A 112 -7.05 -14.43 -8.12
CA ASN A 112 -6.96 -15.12 -6.84
C ASN A 112 -5.49 -15.47 -6.61
N LEU A 113 -4.77 -14.62 -5.88
CA LEU A 113 -3.47 -14.93 -5.28
C LEU A 113 -3.55 -16.03 -4.20
N ARG A 114 -4.68 -16.76 -4.14
CA ARG A 114 -4.95 -17.92 -3.27
C ARG A 114 -3.72 -18.84 -3.19
N PHE A 115 -3.08 -19.13 -4.32
CA PHE A 115 -1.92 -20.03 -4.35
C PHE A 115 -0.71 -19.56 -3.52
N LEU A 116 -0.49 -18.24 -3.38
CA LEU A 116 0.63 -17.71 -2.58
C LEU A 116 0.30 -17.56 -1.08
N VAL A 117 -0.99 -17.51 -0.73
CA VAL A 117 -1.46 -17.26 0.64
C VAL A 117 -1.88 -18.57 1.34
N CYS A 118 -2.14 -19.66 0.60
CA CYS A 118 -2.47 -20.97 1.17
C CYS A 118 -1.39 -21.51 2.13
N ASP A 119 -0.11 -21.19 1.92
CA ASP A 119 0.99 -21.60 2.82
C ASP A 119 1.08 -20.76 4.12
N LEU A 120 0.22 -19.74 4.27
CA LEU A 120 0.16 -18.84 5.44
C LEU A 120 -1.05 -19.15 6.36
N HIS A 121 -1.60 -20.36 6.26
CA HIS A 121 -2.73 -20.79 7.09
C HIS A 121 -2.40 -20.59 8.59
N ASN A 122 -3.31 -19.93 9.32
CA ASN A 122 -3.18 -19.55 10.75
C ASN A 122 -2.28 -18.35 11.10
N MET A 123 -1.82 -17.54 10.13
CA MET A 123 -1.03 -16.32 10.41
C MET A 123 -1.84 -15.04 10.19
N PHE A 124 -2.13 -14.25 11.23
CA PHE A 124 -2.89 -13.01 11.08
C PHE A 124 -2.09 -11.94 10.32
N MET A 125 -2.46 -11.62 9.09
CA MET A 125 -1.81 -10.59 8.28
C MET A 125 -2.02 -9.20 8.90
N LYS A 126 -0.93 -8.52 9.28
CA LYS A 126 -0.94 -7.19 9.90
C LYS A 126 -0.83 -6.08 8.86
N LEU A 127 -0.09 -6.29 7.77
CA LEU A 127 0.35 -5.20 6.90
C LEU A 127 0.13 -5.47 5.41
N VAL A 128 -0.30 -4.42 4.70
CA VAL A 128 -0.17 -4.28 3.25
C VAL A 128 0.39 -2.90 2.97
N VAL A 129 1.55 -2.82 2.30
CA VAL A 129 2.12 -1.55 1.81
C VAL A 129 2.52 -1.72 0.36
N HIS A 130 2.16 -0.75 -0.47
CA HIS A 130 2.56 -0.70 -1.87
C HIS A 130 3.71 0.29 -2.09
N CYS A 131 4.70 -0.11 -2.88
CA CYS A 131 5.72 0.78 -3.44
C CYS A 131 6.11 0.32 -4.85
N ASN A 132 5.93 1.19 -5.85
CA ASN A 132 6.36 0.97 -7.23
C ASN A 132 5.91 -0.38 -7.84
N GLY A 133 4.71 -0.84 -7.50
CA GLY A 133 4.12 -2.11 -7.93
C GLY A 133 4.55 -3.35 -7.18
N ILE A 134 5.46 -3.21 -6.20
CA ILE A 134 5.72 -4.24 -5.21
C ILE A 134 4.79 -4.01 -4.01
N ILE A 135 4.21 -5.10 -3.54
CA ILE A 135 3.39 -5.17 -2.33
C ILE A 135 4.23 -5.86 -1.27
N CYS A 136 4.38 -5.23 -0.11
CA CYS A 136 4.91 -5.86 1.07
C CYS A 136 3.77 -6.28 1.99
N LEU A 137 3.76 -7.56 2.32
CA LEU A 137 2.84 -8.19 3.22
C LEU A 137 3.58 -8.62 4.48
N SER A 138 2.97 -8.43 5.65
CA SER A 138 3.52 -8.90 6.93
C SER A 138 2.45 -9.54 7.81
N ALA A 139 2.83 -10.55 8.59
CA ALA A 139 1.93 -11.33 9.45
C ALA A 139 2.42 -11.42 10.90
N PHE A 140 1.49 -11.56 11.85
CA PHE A 140 1.79 -11.92 13.24
C PHE A 140 2.25 -13.37 13.31
N ASP A 141 3.54 -13.54 13.59
CA ASP A 141 4.09 -14.76 14.16
C ASP A 141 5.27 -14.36 15.07
N LYS A 142 5.65 -15.24 16.00
CA LYS A 142 6.79 -15.05 16.92
C LYS A 142 8.14 -14.84 16.22
N ASN A 143 8.17 -15.04 14.91
CA ASN A 143 9.38 -15.00 14.10
C ASN A 143 9.44 -13.84 13.12
N ASP A 144 8.41 -12.99 13.07
CA ASP A 144 8.15 -12.02 12.01
C ASP A 144 8.12 -12.69 10.61
N PHE A 145 7.17 -12.30 9.76
CA PHE A 145 7.12 -12.79 8.39
C PHE A 145 6.90 -11.61 7.45
N PHE A 146 7.70 -11.55 6.39
CA PHE A 146 7.56 -10.55 5.34
C PHE A 146 7.60 -11.20 3.95
N LEU A 147 6.63 -10.85 3.13
CA LEU A 147 6.50 -11.31 1.75
C LEU A 147 6.45 -10.09 0.82
N LEU A 148 7.40 -10.03 -0.11
CA LEU A 148 7.39 -9.08 -1.22
C LEU A 148 6.77 -9.74 -2.43
N LEU A 149 5.80 -9.07 -3.06
CA LEU A 149 5.04 -9.61 -4.17
C LEU A 149 4.91 -8.56 -5.28
N ASN A 150 5.17 -8.95 -6.52
CA ASN A 150 4.73 -8.21 -7.70
C ASN A 150 3.72 -9.07 -8.51
N PRO A 151 2.41 -8.83 -8.39
CA PRO A 151 1.39 -9.59 -9.12
C PRO A 151 1.48 -9.39 -10.63
N ALA A 152 1.89 -8.19 -11.06
CA ALA A 152 1.97 -7.80 -12.46
C ALA A 152 3.07 -8.53 -13.24
N ILE A 153 3.98 -9.25 -12.56
CA ILE A 153 4.93 -10.18 -13.19
C ILE A 153 4.92 -11.57 -12.54
N LYS A 154 4.03 -11.80 -11.56
CA LYS A 154 3.87 -13.05 -10.80
C LYS A 154 5.14 -13.50 -10.09
N GLU A 155 5.90 -12.54 -9.56
CA GLU A 155 7.10 -12.80 -8.77
C GLU A 155 6.83 -12.55 -7.29
N PHE A 156 7.46 -13.35 -6.43
CA PHE A 156 7.42 -13.16 -5.00
C PHE A 156 8.77 -13.49 -4.36
N LYS A 157 9.01 -12.92 -3.19
CA LYS A 157 10.18 -13.19 -2.37
C LYS A 157 9.78 -13.17 -0.90
N ILE A 158 10.04 -14.28 -0.22
CA ILE A 158 10.02 -14.33 1.24
C ILE A 158 11.31 -13.66 1.72
N VAL A 159 11.17 -12.65 2.58
CA VAL A 159 12.31 -11.98 3.21
C VAL A 159 12.88 -12.94 4.26
N PRO A 160 14.19 -13.21 4.27
CA PRO A 160 14.79 -14.07 5.29
C PRO A 160 14.64 -13.41 6.66
N ASN A 161 14.40 -14.18 7.72
CA ASN A 161 14.34 -13.61 9.06
C ASN A 161 15.75 -13.23 9.54
N ALA A 162 15.88 -12.03 10.11
CA ALA A 162 17.16 -11.53 10.63
C ALA A 162 17.70 -12.45 11.75
N CYS A 163 16.84 -12.81 12.71
CA CYS A 163 17.11 -13.68 13.84
C CYS A 163 15.80 -14.36 14.27
N PRO A 164 15.52 -15.61 13.83
CA PRO A 164 14.35 -16.35 14.32
C PRO A 164 14.43 -16.51 15.85
N HIS A 165 13.32 -16.30 16.55
CA HIS A 165 13.18 -16.54 17.99
C HIS A 165 13.98 -15.65 18.95
N ASP A 166 14.30 -14.40 18.59
CA ASP A 166 14.95 -13.46 19.53
C ASP A 166 14.01 -12.90 20.63
N GLY A 167 12.72 -13.29 20.60
CA GLY A 167 11.70 -12.89 21.57
C GLY A 167 11.13 -11.48 21.36
N HIS A 168 11.57 -10.75 20.33
CA HIS A 168 11.00 -9.44 19.98
C HIS A 168 9.87 -9.63 18.98
N GLU A 169 8.84 -8.79 19.11
CA GLU A 169 7.70 -8.78 18.20
C GLU A 169 7.72 -7.51 17.35
N ALA A 170 7.37 -7.60 16.07
CA ALA A 170 7.20 -6.44 15.21
C ALA A 170 6.13 -5.46 15.72
N ARG A 171 6.57 -4.26 16.11
CA ARG A 171 5.72 -3.16 16.60
C ARG A 171 5.28 -2.24 15.47
N ALA A 172 6.20 -1.90 14.56
CA ALA A 172 5.91 -1.13 13.35
C ALA A 172 6.73 -1.66 12.16
N VAL A 173 6.07 -1.83 11.01
CA VAL A 173 6.70 -2.36 9.80
C VAL A 173 6.43 -1.40 8.66
N GLY A 174 7.45 -1.14 7.83
CA GLY A 174 7.34 -0.27 6.68
C GLY A 174 8.05 -0.86 5.47
N PHE A 175 7.57 -0.48 4.28
CA PHE A 175 8.19 -0.86 3.01
C PHE A 175 8.27 0.35 2.10
N GLY A 176 9.36 0.46 1.35
CA GLY A 176 9.56 1.57 0.44
C GLY A 176 10.82 1.44 -0.40
N CYS A 177 11.03 2.43 -1.26
CA CYS A 177 12.18 2.51 -2.13
C CYS A 177 13.10 3.64 -1.66
N ASP A 178 14.39 3.32 -1.52
CA ASP A 178 15.47 4.28 -1.46
C ASP A 178 15.71 4.80 -2.88
N SER A 179 15.24 6.02 -3.17
CA SER A 179 15.35 6.62 -4.50
C SER A 179 16.78 6.95 -4.90
N ARG A 180 17.69 7.13 -3.95
CA ARG A 180 19.12 7.41 -4.22
C ARG A 180 19.87 6.13 -4.51
N GLY A 181 19.61 5.09 -3.72
CA GLY A 181 20.17 3.74 -3.89
C GLY A 181 19.52 2.93 -5.02
N ASN A 182 18.34 3.36 -5.51
CA ASN A 182 17.47 2.61 -6.40
C ASN A 182 17.22 1.17 -5.90
N ASP A 183 16.92 1.06 -4.61
CA ASP A 183 16.74 -0.22 -3.94
C ASP A 183 15.48 -0.21 -3.10
N TYR A 184 15.00 -1.41 -2.78
CA TYR A 184 13.81 -1.63 -1.98
C TYR A 184 14.20 -2.10 -0.61
N LYS A 185 13.57 -1.52 0.40
CA LYS A 185 13.90 -1.77 1.80
C LYS A 185 12.65 -2.08 2.60
N VAL A 186 12.79 -2.99 3.57
CA VAL A 186 11.80 -3.23 4.62
C VAL A 186 12.40 -2.71 5.92
N VAL A 187 11.68 -1.87 6.64
CA VAL A 187 12.05 -1.45 8.00
C VAL A 187 11.16 -2.19 8.99
N ASN A 188 11.79 -2.81 9.98
CA ASN A 188 11.12 -3.51 11.07
C ASN A 188 11.55 -2.88 12.39
N VAL A 189 10.59 -2.32 13.12
CA VAL A 189 10.78 -1.86 14.50
C VAL A 189 10.15 -2.88 15.42
N LYS A 190 10.96 -3.52 16.25
CA LYS A 190 10.56 -4.63 17.11
C LYS A 190 10.94 -4.38 18.57
N SER A 191 10.19 -5.00 19.48
CA SER A 191 10.42 -4.90 20.93
C SER A 191 9.95 -6.16 21.63
N MET A 192 10.60 -6.49 22.75
CA MET A 192 9.98 -7.36 23.76
C MET A 192 8.87 -6.58 24.49
N ASP A 193 7.93 -7.28 25.14
CA ASP A 193 6.75 -6.68 25.79
C ASP A 193 7.00 -5.36 26.51
N ASP A 194 8.07 -5.29 27.31
CA ASP A 194 8.55 -4.11 28.04
C ASP A 194 10.03 -3.76 27.76
N GLY A 195 10.57 -4.26 26.64
CA GLY A 195 11.98 -4.09 26.27
C GLY A 195 12.27 -2.78 25.54
N PRO A 196 13.56 -2.44 25.35
CA PRO A 196 13.93 -1.37 24.44
C PRO A 196 13.58 -1.74 23.00
N TYR A 197 13.15 -0.74 22.23
CA TYR A 197 12.94 -0.89 20.80
C TYR A 197 14.26 -1.16 20.08
N LYS A 198 14.19 -1.96 19.02
CA LYS A 198 15.23 -2.16 18.02
C LYS A 198 14.67 -1.88 16.64
N ALA A 199 15.48 -1.32 15.76
CA ALA A 199 15.14 -1.16 14.36
C ALA A 199 16.16 -1.85 13.48
N GLU A 200 15.65 -2.55 12.48
CA GLU A 200 16.45 -3.23 11.47
C GLU A 200 15.88 -2.94 10.08
N VAL A 201 16.77 -2.86 9.10
CA VAL A 201 16.43 -2.57 7.71
C VAL A 201 16.94 -3.71 6.84
N PHE A 202 16.00 -4.38 6.17
CA PHE A 202 16.30 -5.31 5.10
C PHE A 202 16.52 -4.54 3.81
N THR A 203 17.57 -4.88 3.08
CA THR A 203 17.84 -4.33 1.75
C THR A 203 17.74 -5.42 0.70
N LEU A 204 16.92 -5.20 -0.33
CA LEU A 204 16.58 -6.22 -1.33
C LEU A 204 17.80 -6.65 -2.16
N SER A 205 18.62 -5.69 -2.62
CA SER A 205 19.81 -6.00 -3.43
C SER A 205 20.88 -6.78 -2.66
N SER A 206 21.13 -6.46 -1.39
CA SER A 206 22.10 -7.19 -0.57
C SER A 206 21.53 -8.50 -0.01
N ASN A 207 20.20 -8.61 0.05
CA ASN A 207 19.48 -9.71 0.68
C ASN A 207 19.92 -9.91 2.15
N SER A 208 20.08 -8.80 2.88
CA SER A 208 20.57 -8.80 4.25
C SER A 208 19.84 -7.77 5.10
N TRP A 209 19.79 -8.06 6.40
CA TRP A 209 19.38 -7.10 7.41
C TRP A 209 20.57 -6.33 7.96
N LYS A 210 20.32 -5.09 8.36
CA LYS A 210 21.24 -4.22 9.07
C LYS A 210 20.49 -3.56 10.23
N GLU A 211 21.04 -3.65 11.42
CA GLU A 211 20.52 -2.90 12.57
C GLU A 211 20.82 -1.40 12.40
N ILE A 212 19.86 -0.56 12.77
CA ILE A 212 20.00 0.90 12.74
C ILE A 212 19.68 1.49 14.11
N GLU A 213 20.35 2.59 14.42
CA GLU A 213 20.14 3.29 15.69
C GLU A 213 18.79 4.00 15.70
N LEU A 214 18.07 3.83 16.80
CA LEU A 214 16.86 4.61 17.09
C LEU A 214 17.25 5.93 17.75
N ASN A 215 16.64 7.03 17.30
CA ASN A 215 16.82 8.32 17.96
C ASN A 215 15.96 8.42 19.24
N GLU A 216 16.35 9.32 20.15
CA GLU A 216 15.68 9.48 21.44
C GLU A 216 14.20 9.90 21.31
N GLU A 217 13.83 10.54 20.20
CA GLU A 217 12.45 10.97 19.92
C GLU A 217 11.44 9.81 19.82
N ILE A 218 11.94 8.57 19.77
CA ILE A 218 11.24 7.37 19.30
C ILE A 218 11.26 6.23 20.30
N LEU A 219 12.14 6.31 21.30
CA LEU A 219 12.30 5.28 22.34
C LEU A 219 11.03 5.04 23.18
N HIS A 220 10.05 5.94 23.12
CA HIS A 220 8.79 5.85 23.87
C HIS A 220 7.59 5.52 23.00
N PHE A 221 7.78 4.82 21.87
CA PHE A 221 6.67 4.53 20.98
C PHE A 221 5.56 3.73 21.65
N PRO A 222 4.30 4.05 21.36
CA PRO A 222 3.19 3.23 21.78
C PRO A 222 3.11 1.91 21.02
N ILE A 223 2.42 0.97 21.66
CA ILE A 223 2.31 -0.43 21.26
C ILE A 223 1.20 -0.56 20.20
N ALA A 224 1.62 -1.01 19.01
CA ALA A 224 0.84 -1.34 17.82
C ALA A 224 0.58 -0.19 16.82
N GLU A 225 1.17 -0.34 15.63
CA GLU A 225 0.80 0.38 14.41
C GLU A 225 -0.70 0.26 14.11
N TYR A 226 -1.37 1.41 13.93
CA TYR A 226 -2.75 1.45 13.46
C TYR A 226 -2.82 1.51 11.93
N GLN A 227 -1.97 2.34 11.32
CA GLN A 227 -1.92 2.52 9.87
C GLN A 227 -0.50 2.89 9.42
N VAL A 228 -0.16 2.49 8.19
CA VAL A 228 1.06 2.91 7.50
C VAL A 228 0.75 3.28 6.06
N VAL A 229 1.51 4.24 5.51
CA VAL A 229 1.53 4.55 4.08
C VAL A 229 2.95 4.84 3.60
N TYR A 230 3.23 4.56 2.32
CA TYR A 230 4.47 4.95 1.66
C TYR A 230 4.22 6.13 0.71
N CYS A 231 5.02 7.18 0.82
CA CYS A 231 4.96 8.35 -0.05
C CYS A 231 6.36 8.90 -0.32
N SER A 232 6.74 8.96 -1.59
CA SER A 232 7.94 9.68 -2.08
C SER A 232 9.24 9.36 -1.33
N GLY A 233 9.54 8.06 -1.13
CA GLY A 233 10.76 7.60 -0.47
C GLY A 233 10.69 7.55 1.05
N VAL A 234 9.53 7.87 1.62
CA VAL A 234 9.31 7.92 3.07
C VAL A 234 8.10 7.06 3.41
N CYS A 235 8.20 6.23 4.45
CA CYS A 235 7.01 5.61 5.05
C CYS A 235 6.55 6.38 6.28
N TYR A 236 5.25 6.36 6.52
CA TYR A 236 4.58 7.10 7.57
C TYR A 236 3.68 6.17 8.35
N TRP A 237 3.85 6.13 9.67
CA TRP A 237 2.97 5.42 10.59
C TRP A 237 2.13 6.42 11.36
N TYR A 238 0.85 6.10 11.51
CA TYR A 238 -0.02 6.75 12.47
C TYR A 238 -0.21 5.83 13.67
N PHE A 239 0.14 6.35 14.85
CA PHE A 239 -0.02 5.65 16.12
C PHE A 239 -1.08 6.34 16.97
N TRP A 240 -1.92 5.52 17.60
CA TRP A 240 -2.96 5.95 18.51
C TRP A 240 -2.87 5.19 19.82
N VAL A 241 -2.07 5.70 20.76
CA VAL A 241 -2.14 5.27 22.17
C VAL A 241 -1.74 6.46 23.05
N TRP A 242 -2.65 6.93 23.90
CA TRP A 242 -2.53 8.09 24.78
C TRP A 242 -2.33 9.46 24.10
N THR A 243 -1.60 9.51 22.98
CA THR A 243 -1.44 10.67 22.11
C THR A 243 -1.45 10.23 20.65
N CYS A 244 -2.04 11.04 19.78
CA CYS A 244 -1.98 10.84 18.33
C CYS A 244 -0.63 11.34 17.81
N THR A 245 0.16 10.49 17.15
CA THR A 245 1.46 10.88 16.60
C THR A 245 1.69 10.22 15.25
N ILE A 246 2.21 11.00 14.30
CA ILE A 246 2.74 10.50 13.03
C ILE A 246 4.24 10.40 13.14
N VAL A 247 4.79 9.27 12.70
CA VAL A 247 6.23 9.07 12.55
C VAL A 247 6.53 8.71 11.13
N SER A 248 7.67 9.17 10.67
CA SER A 248 8.20 8.84 9.36
C SER A 248 9.52 8.12 9.45
N PHE A 249 9.83 7.31 8.45
CA PHE A 249 11.16 6.78 8.20
C PHE A 249 11.54 7.03 6.74
N ASP A 250 12.67 7.71 6.58
CA ASP A 250 13.25 8.04 5.29
C ASP A 250 14.14 6.88 4.82
N PHE A 251 13.79 6.24 3.70
CA PHE A 251 14.54 5.08 3.23
C PHE A 251 15.90 5.43 2.64
N GLY A 252 16.11 6.69 2.23
CA GLY A 252 17.38 7.16 1.67
C GLY A 252 18.38 7.52 2.76
N ASP A 253 17.94 8.26 3.78
CA ASP A 253 18.81 8.64 4.90
C ASP A 253 18.84 7.59 6.02
N GLU A 254 17.90 6.63 6.02
CA GLU A 254 17.68 5.65 7.12
C GLU A 254 17.41 6.33 8.47
N VAL A 255 16.68 7.46 8.45
CA VAL A 255 16.39 8.28 9.63
C VAL A 255 14.89 8.33 9.90
N PHE A 256 14.55 8.13 11.17
CA PHE A 256 13.20 8.36 11.65
C PHE A 256 12.97 9.80 12.06
N ARG A 257 11.75 10.31 11.88
CA ARG A 257 11.36 11.67 12.30
C ARG A 257 9.94 11.68 12.82
N ARG A 258 9.71 12.38 13.94
CA ARG A 258 8.35 12.70 14.40
C ARG A 258 7.75 13.82 13.56
N ILE A 259 6.48 13.67 13.20
CA ILE A 259 5.74 14.67 12.44
C ILE A 259 4.65 15.24 13.34
N PRO A 260 4.66 16.57 13.59
CA PRO A 260 3.59 17.20 14.36
C PRO A 260 2.28 17.13 13.57
N LEU A 261 1.19 16.91 14.29
CA LEU A 261 -0.18 17.04 13.75
C LEU A 261 -0.52 18.52 13.51
N PRO A 262 -1.50 18.84 12.64
CA PRO A 262 -1.97 20.21 12.47
C PRO A 262 -2.40 20.82 13.81
N GLU A 263 -2.05 22.09 14.06
CA GLU A 263 -2.29 22.77 15.35
C GLU A 263 -3.78 22.86 15.73
N ASN A 264 -4.65 22.89 14.72
CA ASN A 264 -6.10 22.99 14.88
C ASN A 264 -6.80 21.62 14.96
N VAL A 265 -6.05 20.52 14.99
CA VAL A 265 -6.63 19.21 15.32
C VAL A 265 -6.83 19.19 16.84
N PRO A 266 -8.07 19.08 17.34
CA PRO A 266 -8.34 18.99 18.76
C PRO A 266 -7.49 17.88 19.38
N ARG A 267 -6.71 18.23 20.40
CA ARG A 267 -5.97 17.24 21.19
C ARG A 267 -6.88 16.87 22.35
N VAL A 268 -7.51 15.71 22.27
CA VAL A 268 -8.33 15.25 23.40
C VAL A 268 -7.41 14.94 24.58
N GLU A 269 -7.36 15.85 25.53
CA GLU A 269 -6.84 15.59 26.86
C GLU A 269 -7.87 14.74 27.63
N LYS A 270 -7.62 13.43 27.71
CA LYS A 270 -7.96 12.55 28.83
C LYS A 270 -9.41 12.42 29.31
N GLU A 271 -10.45 12.80 28.56
CA GLU A 271 -11.82 12.46 28.96
C GLU A 271 -12.35 11.28 28.15
N TRP A 272 -12.40 10.13 28.82
CA TRP A 272 -12.85 8.81 28.33
C TRP A 272 -14.31 8.77 27.85
N ASN A 273 -15.00 9.90 27.73
CA ASN A 273 -16.39 9.98 27.32
C ASN A 273 -16.61 11.26 26.50
N LEU A 274 -16.78 11.11 25.18
CA LEU A 274 -18.03 11.46 24.45
C LEU A 274 -17.84 11.63 22.93
N LEU A 275 -16.61 11.75 22.41
CA LEU A 275 -16.35 11.79 20.96
C LEU A 275 -15.05 11.06 20.64
N ALA A 276 -15.12 9.87 20.06
CA ALA A 276 -13.95 9.28 19.43
C ALA A 276 -13.65 10.10 18.16
N GLU A 277 -12.67 10.98 18.27
CA GLU A 277 -12.09 11.66 17.10
C GLU A 277 -11.18 10.66 16.40
N TRP A 278 -11.50 10.37 15.14
CA TRP A 278 -10.76 9.42 14.35
C TRP A 278 -9.85 10.13 13.38
N THR A 279 -8.75 9.46 13.08
CA THR A 279 -7.75 9.95 12.17
C THR A 279 -7.25 8.82 11.30
N LYS A 280 -7.13 9.11 10.00
CA LYS A 280 -6.56 8.21 9.00
C LYS A 280 -5.52 8.96 8.20
N ILE A 281 -4.46 8.28 7.80
CA ILE A 281 -3.47 8.81 6.86
C ILE A 281 -3.66 8.16 5.49
N ALA A 282 -3.42 8.94 4.43
CA ALA A 282 -3.49 8.46 3.06
C ALA A 282 -2.44 9.17 2.20
N VAL A 283 -2.33 8.76 0.94
CA VAL A 283 -1.47 9.43 -0.05
C VAL A 283 -2.35 9.98 -1.16
N TRP A 284 -2.17 11.26 -1.46
CA TRP A 284 -2.89 11.97 -2.51
C TRP A 284 -1.90 12.83 -3.29
N ASN A 285 -1.81 12.65 -4.61
CA ASN A 285 -0.91 13.43 -5.47
C ASN A 285 0.52 13.55 -4.91
N GLU A 286 1.12 12.40 -4.56
CA GLU A 286 2.47 12.30 -3.98
C GLU A 286 2.68 13.09 -2.67
N SER A 287 1.59 13.42 -1.98
CA SER A 287 1.59 14.11 -0.69
C SER A 287 0.91 13.28 0.39
N LEU A 288 1.39 13.42 1.63
CA LEU A 288 0.76 12.81 2.80
C LEU A 288 -0.53 13.57 3.14
N VAL A 289 -1.62 12.83 3.29
CA VAL A 289 -2.92 13.35 3.70
C VAL A 289 -3.27 12.82 5.09
N LEU A 290 -3.91 13.68 5.87
CA LEU A 290 -4.52 13.36 7.14
C LEU A 290 -6.03 13.64 7.03
N PHE A 291 -6.83 12.60 7.24
CA PHE A 291 -8.26 12.72 7.44
C PHE A 291 -8.56 12.82 8.92
N PHE A 292 -9.40 13.77 9.30
CA PHE A 292 -9.87 13.97 10.65
C PHE A 292 -11.40 14.03 10.66
N TYR A 293 -12.05 13.23 11.50
CA TYR A 293 -13.51 13.16 11.57
C TYR A 293 -13.99 12.69 12.94
N THR A 294 -15.23 13.05 13.29
CA THR A 294 -15.91 12.62 14.51
C THR A 294 -16.93 11.52 14.19
N GLU A 295 -17.20 10.60 15.11
CA GLU A 295 -18.31 9.63 14.95
C GLU A 295 -19.72 10.27 14.98
N LEU A 296 -19.83 11.57 15.24
CA LEU A 296 -21.13 12.26 15.17
C LEU A 296 -21.70 12.16 13.77
N ARG A 297 -22.94 11.67 13.70
CA ARG A 297 -23.68 11.48 12.47
C ARG A 297 -24.51 12.73 12.16
N PRO A 298 -24.55 13.18 10.90
CA PRO A 298 -23.75 12.71 9.76
C PRO A 298 -22.27 13.11 9.89
N ILE A 299 -21.35 12.25 9.44
CA ILE A 299 -19.92 12.51 9.60
C ILE A 299 -19.47 13.65 8.70
N VAL A 300 -18.51 14.42 9.20
CA VAL A 300 -17.81 15.47 8.46
C VAL A 300 -16.32 15.15 8.53
N ILE A 301 -15.66 15.08 7.38
CA ILE A 301 -14.25 14.69 7.28
C ILE A 301 -13.44 15.88 6.80
N ASP A 302 -12.53 16.36 7.64
CA ASP A 302 -11.55 17.34 7.25
C ASP A 302 -10.34 16.66 6.61
N MET A 303 -9.99 17.10 5.41
CA MET A 303 -8.82 16.62 4.66
C MET A 303 -7.69 17.64 4.78
N TRP A 304 -6.60 17.25 5.42
CA TRP A 304 -5.39 18.05 5.56
C TRP A 304 -4.28 17.49 4.71
N VAL A 305 -3.61 18.34 3.93
CA VAL A 305 -2.51 17.95 3.06
C VAL A 305 -1.21 18.51 3.63
N ARG A 306 -0.18 17.67 3.69
CA ARG A 306 1.15 18.08 4.10
C ARG A 306 1.87 18.77 2.95
N ASP A 307 2.45 19.93 3.21
CA ASP A 307 3.28 20.63 2.23
C ASP A 307 4.61 19.90 2.01
N ALA A 308 4.85 19.47 0.76
CA ALA A 308 6.08 18.80 0.34
C ALA A 308 7.32 19.73 0.36
N SER A 309 7.14 21.05 0.32
CA SER A 309 8.24 22.03 0.31
C SER A 309 8.92 22.22 1.68
N SER A 310 8.34 21.64 2.74
CA SER A 310 8.86 21.71 4.11
C SER A 310 10.00 20.74 4.42
N VAL A 311 10.36 19.84 3.50
CA VAL A 311 11.42 18.85 3.70
C VAL A 311 12.78 19.57 3.75
N GLY A 312 13.28 19.82 4.97
CA GLY A 312 14.59 20.42 5.22
C GLY A 312 14.59 21.72 6.02
N VAL A 313 13.43 22.35 6.23
CA VAL A 313 13.31 23.52 7.12
C VAL A 313 13.00 23.03 8.53
N ARG A 314 13.99 23.11 9.42
CA ARG A 314 13.82 22.82 10.85
C ARG A 314 12.66 23.66 11.41
N GLY A 315 11.56 22.99 11.78
CA GLY A 315 10.43 23.58 12.50
C GLY A 315 9.23 24.03 11.66
N ALA A 316 9.25 23.92 10.32
CA ALA A 316 8.11 24.35 9.48
C ALA A 316 7.34 23.16 8.90
N CYS A 317 6.66 22.37 9.74
CA CYS A 317 5.68 21.39 9.22
C CYS A 317 4.33 22.08 9.03
N SER A 318 4.05 22.60 7.84
CA SER A 318 2.76 23.17 7.48
C SER A 318 1.81 22.08 6.98
N TRP A 319 0.76 21.84 7.76
CA TRP A 319 -0.45 21.19 7.28
C TRP A 319 -1.41 22.25 6.77
N THR A 320 -2.00 22.03 5.60
CA THR A 320 -3.03 22.92 5.06
C THR A 320 -4.33 22.15 4.97
N LYS A 321 -5.40 22.67 5.56
CA LYS A 321 -6.75 22.13 5.36
C LYS A 321 -7.13 22.36 3.90
N HIS A 322 -7.28 21.26 3.14
CA HIS A 322 -7.55 21.31 1.72
C HIS A 322 -9.05 21.45 1.45
N LEU A 323 -9.87 20.61 2.10
CA LEU A 323 -11.33 20.65 1.99
C LEU A 323 -11.99 19.96 3.19
N THR A 324 -13.31 20.09 3.26
CA THR A 324 -14.18 19.37 4.19
C THR A 324 -15.17 18.55 3.38
N ILE A 325 -15.24 17.25 3.64
CA ILE A 325 -16.13 16.28 2.98
C ILE A 325 -17.35 16.04 3.86
N GLY A 326 -18.52 15.98 3.24
CA GLY A 326 -19.79 15.69 3.90
C GLY A 326 -20.65 16.92 4.11
N PRO A 327 -21.73 16.81 4.90
CA PRO A 327 -22.05 15.70 5.80
C PRO A 327 -22.39 14.38 5.09
N LEU A 328 -21.89 13.24 5.59
CA LEU A 328 -22.18 11.90 5.06
C LEU A 328 -22.92 11.04 6.09
N GLY A 329 -24.04 10.43 5.68
CA GLY A 329 -24.87 9.60 6.55
C GLY A 329 -24.26 8.22 6.84
N ASN A 330 -24.16 7.38 5.81
CA ASN A 330 -23.84 5.95 5.92
C ASN A 330 -22.34 5.61 5.80
N ILE A 331 -21.44 6.57 6.04
CA ILE A 331 -19.99 6.37 5.81
C ILE A 331 -19.26 6.13 7.13
N LYS A 332 -18.57 5.01 7.26
CA LYS A 332 -17.78 4.70 8.45
C LYS A 332 -16.48 5.50 8.49
N TYR A 333 -15.67 5.42 7.43
CA TYR A 333 -14.41 6.18 7.31
C TYR A 333 -13.84 6.20 5.88
N PRO A 334 -12.95 7.16 5.55
CA PRO A 334 -12.17 7.12 4.32
C PRO A 334 -11.07 6.05 4.38
N LEU A 335 -10.73 5.49 3.22
CA LEU A 335 -9.72 4.42 3.07
C LEU A 335 -8.47 4.90 2.33
N ALA A 336 -8.61 5.20 1.03
CA ALA A 336 -7.50 5.56 0.14
C ALA A 336 -8.02 6.27 -1.12
N PHE A 337 -7.14 6.94 -1.85
CA PHE A 337 -7.47 7.52 -3.15
C PHE A 337 -7.37 6.49 -4.26
N TRP A 338 -8.45 6.35 -5.04
CA TRP A 338 -8.50 5.54 -6.27
C TRP A 338 -7.76 6.24 -7.40
N ASP A 339 -8.06 7.53 -7.54
CA ASP A 339 -7.41 8.46 -8.44
C ASP A 339 -7.33 9.85 -7.75
N PRO A 340 -6.75 10.89 -8.40
CA PRO A 340 -6.64 12.22 -7.79
C PRO A 340 -7.97 12.88 -7.39
N ASP A 341 -9.09 12.49 -7.99
CA ASP A 341 -10.41 13.09 -7.78
C ASP A 341 -11.38 12.12 -7.08
N GLU A 342 -11.05 10.83 -6.92
CA GLU A 342 -11.91 9.81 -6.33
C GLU A 342 -11.34 9.21 -5.03
N LEU A 343 -12.09 9.36 -3.95
CA LEU A 343 -11.78 8.84 -2.62
C LEU A 343 -12.61 7.59 -2.33
N ILE A 344 -11.94 6.50 -1.99
CA ILE A 344 -12.57 5.26 -1.56
C ILE A 344 -12.94 5.37 -0.08
N MET A 345 -14.17 4.99 0.27
CA MET A 345 -14.68 4.99 1.63
C MET A 345 -15.35 3.65 1.96
N GLU A 346 -15.39 3.31 3.24
CA GLU A 346 -16.17 2.18 3.77
C GLU A 346 -17.48 2.69 4.36
N THR A 347 -18.60 2.05 4.03
CA THR A 347 -19.91 2.32 4.65
C THR A 347 -20.02 1.64 6.02
N GLU A 348 -21.05 2.00 6.80
CA GLU A 348 -21.34 1.27 8.06
C GLU A 348 -21.72 -0.19 7.82
N ASP A 349 -22.28 -0.47 6.64
CA ASP A 349 -22.64 -1.82 6.20
C ASP A 349 -21.43 -2.63 5.69
N GLY A 350 -20.23 -2.02 5.65
CA GLY A 350 -18.99 -2.65 5.19
C GLY A 350 -18.79 -2.62 3.68
N GLU A 351 -19.62 -1.90 2.94
CA GLU A 351 -19.49 -1.73 1.50
C GLU A 351 -18.41 -0.72 1.15
N ILE A 352 -17.79 -0.90 -0.03
CA ILE A 352 -16.83 0.06 -0.56
C ILE A 352 -17.53 0.96 -1.57
N VAL A 353 -17.46 2.27 -1.33
CA VAL A 353 -18.04 3.31 -2.17
C VAL A 353 -16.98 4.32 -2.60
N PHE A 354 -17.25 5.01 -3.70
CA PHE A 354 -16.35 6.02 -4.25
C PHE A 354 -16.99 7.40 -4.10
N TYR A 355 -16.22 8.37 -3.63
CA TYR A 355 -16.63 9.75 -3.46
C TYR A 355 -15.80 10.64 -4.39
N ASN A 356 -16.47 11.36 -5.29
CA ASN A 356 -15.80 12.28 -6.20
C ASN A 356 -15.60 13.65 -5.53
N LEU A 357 -14.34 14.06 -5.37
CA LEU A 357 -13.95 15.32 -4.73
C LEU A 357 -14.39 16.56 -5.51
N GLN A 358 -14.55 16.48 -6.84
CA GLN A 358 -14.96 17.62 -7.66
C GLN A 358 -16.47 17.85 -7.64
N SER A 359 -17.26 16.80 -7.90
CA SER A 359 -18.73 16.90 -7.83
C SER A 359 -19.25 16.94 -6.39
N GLN A 360 -18.44 16.46 -5.43
CA GLN A 360 -18.81 16.28 -4.03
C GLN A 360 -19.95 15.26 -3.81
N GLU A 361 -20.06 14.29 -4.72
CA GLU A 361 -21.10 13.26 -4.73
C GLU A 361 -20.48 11.87 -4.53
N LEU A 362 -21.28 10.97 -3.94
CA LEU A 362 -20.97 9.55 -3.96
C LEU A 362 -21.31 9.02 -5.36
N ASN A 363 -20.39 8.26 -5.95
CA ASN A 363 -20.65 7.57 -7.20
C ASN A 363 -21.66 6.43 -6.96
N ASP A 364 -22.48 6.12 -7.96
CA ASP A 364 -23.47 5.04 -7.90
C ASP A 364 -22.83 3.64 -7.89
N HIS A 365 -21.53 3.54 -8.20
CA HIS A 365 -20.80 2.28 -8.20
C HIS A 365 -20.41 1.86 -6.79
N THR A 366 -20.88 0.69 -6.37
CA THR A 366 -20.49 0.04 -5.11
C THR A 366 -19.74 -1.26 -5.39
N VAL A 367 -18.75 -1.54 -4.55
CA VAL A 367 -18.14 -2.87 -4.49
C VAL A 367 -18.61 -3.51 -3.19
N CYS A 368 -19.58 -4.40 -3.30
CA CYS A 368 -20.04 -5.20 -2.17
C CYS A 368 -18.95 -6.21 -1.81
N LEU A 369 -18.32 -5.98 -0.66
CA LEU A 369 -17.42 -6.93 -0.02
C LEU A 369 -18.12 -7.36 1.26
N GLU A 370 -18.21 -8.67 1.52
CA GLU A 370 -18.82 -9.15 2.77
C GLU A 370 -18.17 -8.48 4.00
N PRO A 371 -18.98 -8.01 4.98
CA PRO A 371 -18.49 -7.22 6.11
C PRO A 371 -17.65 -8.05 7.09
N PHE A 372 -16.43 -7.60 7.42
CA PHE A 372 -15.54 -8.27 8.38
C PHE A 372 -14.65 -7.31 9.21
N ASN A 373 -14.10 -7.85 10.30
CA ASN A 373 -13.47 -7.12 11.42
C ASN A 373 -12.18 -6.33 11.12
N SER A 374 -11.56 -6.47 9.94
CA SER A 374 -10.44 -5.60 9.56
C SER A 374 -10.26 -5.54 8.04
N ASN A 375 -10.56 -4.39 7.45
CA ASN A 375 -10.30 -4.10 6.05
C ASN A 375 -9.03 -3.26 5.93
N ARG A 376 -8.03 -3.76 5.18
CA ARG A 376 -6.94 -2.91 4.68
C ARG A 376 -7.06 -2.83 3.17
N LEU A 377 -7.22 -1.60 2.68
CA LEU A 377 -7.29 -1.30 1.25
C LEU A 377 -6.08 -0.47 0.86
N VAL A 378 -5.38 -0.89 -0.18
CA VAL A 378 -4.23 -0.19 -0.74
C VAL A 378 -4.40 -0.12 -2.25
N THR A 379 -4.30 1.08 -2.83
CA THR A 379 -4.21 1.24 -4.28
C THR A 379 -2.80 0.92 -4.75
N TYR A 380 -2.68 0.22 -5.87
CA TYR A 380 -1.41 -0.27 -6.39
C TYR A 380 -1.25 0.06 -7.86
N THR A 381 0.00 0.24 -8.27
CA THR A 381 0.35 0.47 -9.68
C THR A 381 1.00 -0.78 -10.24
N LYS A 382 0.46 -1.38 -11.30
CA LYS A 382 1.12 -2.50 -11.98
C LYS A 382 2.49 -2.05 -12.51
N SER A 383 3.55 -2.82 -12.23
CA SER A 383 4.91 -2.49 -12.65
C SER A 383 5.71 -3.72 -13.12
N LEU A 384 6.83 -3.47 -13.79
CA LEU A 384 7.81 -4.48 -14.20
C LEU A 384 8.96 -4.64 -13.19
N VAL A 385 8.83 -4.08 -12.00
CA VAL A 385 9.89 -4.12 -10.99
C VAL A 385 10.01 -5.55 -10.44
N SER A 386 11.19 -6.14 -10.60
CA SER A 386 11.45 -7.48 -10.07
C SER A 386 11.71 -7.48 -8.58
N VAL A 387 11.21 -8.49 -7.88
CA VAL A 387 11.54 -8.78 -6.47
C VAL A 387 12.66 -9.82 -6.34
N LEU A 388 13.15 -10.34 -7.47
CA LEU A 388 14.21 -11.34 -7.53
C LEU A 388 15.54 -10.68 -7.86
N LYS A 389 16.64 -11.24 -7.36
CA LYS A 389 17.99 -10.78 -7.73
C LYS A 389 18.18 -11.00 -9.23
N ARG A 390 18.70 -9.98 -9.90
CA ARG A 390 19.37 -10.16 -11.19
C ARG A 390 20.74 -10.74 -10.87
N GLU A 391 20.94 -12.02 -11.14
CA GLU A 391 22.29 -12.58 -11.17
C GLU A 391 23.04 -11.87 -12.31
N GLU A 392 24.02 -11.04 -11.96
CA GLU A 392 24.97 -10.53 -12.95
C GLU A 392 25.71 -11.75 -13.51
N ARG A 393 25.52 -12.02 -14.80
CA ARG A 393 26.23 -13.08 -15.54
C ARG A 393 27.63 -12.66 -15.92
#